data_AF-A0A961PCH2-F1
#
_entry.id   AF-A0A961PCH2-F1
#
_cell.length_a   1.000
_cell.length_b   1.000
_cell.length_c   1.000
_cell.angle_alpha   90.00
_cell.angle_beta   90.00
_cell.angle_gamma   90.00
#
_symmetry.space_group_name_H-M   'P 1'
#
loop_
_entity.id
_entity.type
_entity.pdbx_description
1 polymer ?
#
loop_
_entity_poly.entity_id
_entity_poly.type
_entity_poly.pdbx_seq_one_letter_code
_entity_poly.pdbx_strand_id
1 'polypeptide(L)'
;MKAIFSVLLLSVFLATAASQAQAERLAIIIGNSSYENFATLQNPRADAEGYAKAFRGLNYRVFVFFDLDLEAMWKAFDEFASEIQPGDEVAIVFSGHGWSNNVENFLVPVDAPSDGTENRLRRTSLPLRNGRSGILDLIEQRAPRTTIAIIDACRDYPYQIEELARTRSGGTLTRGLVRETIPSGTFVIFSAGYKQKALDGLPNDPPTGMMSVFTRTFVPKLREGVYLEDAINETQEETAWLALNASGFLQHPSYSDEILGKYCLSGNCGKPVTVSGSSGPASAPPAQPDPRERARRAALLLACENLAQHPRHPDLVSGLSESKGMPWETLDGVSGETACLEALRVFPDHPRILAALGRSLDKQSRYAEALTIYRKAGDLGDVVAQTNLGQLYALGQGTAKSEDEAIRWYRLAAEQGYVFAQRELGW
;
A
#
# COMPACT_ATOMS: atom_id res chain seq x y z
N MET A 1 -9.15 22.80 83.60
CA MET A 1 -9.44 23.39 82.28
C MET A 1 -8.29 23.07 81.34
N LYS A 2 -8.59 22.24 80.32
CA LYS A 2 -7.90 21.90 79.06
C LYS A 2 -6.35 21.97 79.00
N ALA A 3 -5.73 20.79 79.00
CA ALA A 3 -4.37 20.57 78.50
C ALA A 3 -4.37 20.36 76.98
N ILE A 4 -3.34 20.90 76.35
CA ILE A 4 -3.04 20.95 74.92
C ILE A 4 -2.44 19.59 74.49
N PHE A 5 -2.97 18.99 73.42
CA PHE A 5 -2.21 18.03 72.61
C PHE A 5 -2.56 18.25 71.14
N SER A 6 -1.64 18.90 70.43
CA SER A 6 -1.67 19.07 68.98
C SER A 6 -1.00 17.84 68.38
N VAL A 7 -1.76 17.01 67.67
CA VAL A 7 -1.22 15.84 66.94
C VAL A 7 -0.77 16.32 65.57
N LEU A 8 0.54 16.43 65.39
CA LEU A 8 1.17 16.67 64.09
C LEU A 8 1.22 15.33 63.34
N LEU A 9 0.31 15.08 62.39
CA LEU A 9 0.42 13.97 61.44
C LEU A 9 1.44 14.37 60.36
N LEU A 10 2.65 13.86 60.47
CA LEU A 10 3.68 13.98 59.44
C LEU A 10 3.44 12.87 58.39
N SER A 11 2.61 13.15 57.39
CA SER A 11 2.46 12.28 56.21
C SER A 11 3.70 12.43 55.32
N VAL A 12 4.61 11.48 55.42
CA VAL A 12 5.74 11.32 54.50
C VAL A 12 5.20 10.76 53.18
N PHE A 13 4.91 11.63 52.21
CA PHE A 13 4.77 11.23 50.81
C PHE A 13 6.17 10.93 50.27
N LEU A 14 6.55 9.65 50.20
CA LEU A 14 7.62 9.25 49.28
C LEU A 14 7.07 9.42 47.86
N ALA A 15 7.31 10.58 47.27
CA ALA A 15 7.21 10.75 45.83
C ALA A 15 8.37 9.95 45.22
N THR A 16 8.10 8.70 44.81
CA THR A 16 8.95 8.02 43.84
C THR A 16 8.87 8.85 42.57
N ALA A 17 9.87 9.69 42.34
CA ALA A 17 10.10 10.28 41.03
C ALA A 17 10.43 9.11 40.09
N ALA A 18 9.39 8.50 39.52
CA ALA A 18 9.54 7.73 38.30
C ALA A 18 10.11 8.72 37.29
N SER A 19 11.40 8.61 37.02
CA SER A 19 11.99 9.21 35.82
C SER A 19 11.08 8.78 34.68
N GLN A 20 10.40 9.74 34.05
CA GLN A 20 9.79 9.48 32.75
C GLN A 20 10.95 9.08 31.86
N ALA A 21 11.08 7.79 31.57
CA ALA A 21 11.95 7.33 30.51
C ALA A 21 11.51 8.11 29.26
N GLN A 22 12.45 8.78 28.63
CA GLN A 22 12.17 9.49 27.39
C GLN A 22 11.71 8.45 26.37
N ALA A 23 10.54 8.69 25.75
CA ALA A 23 10.00 7.79 24.73
C ALA A 23 11.08 7.45 23.69
N GLU A 24 11.34 6.16 23.50
CA GLU A 24 12.33 5.66 22.56
C GLU A 24 11.73 5.51 21.16
N ARG A 25 12.64 5.38 20.18
CA ARG A 25 12.32 5.05 18.79
C ARG A 25 12.88 3.68 18.49
N LEU A 26 12.02 2.70 18.24
CA LEU A 26 12.38 1.30 18.07
C LEU A 26 11.99 0.83 16.68
N ALA A 27 12.87 0.12 15.97
CA ALA A 27 12.54 -0.46 14.67
C ALA A 27 12.89 -1.95 14.62
N ILE A 28 11.97 -2.78 14.16
CA ILE A 28 12.24 -4.16 13.75
C ILE A 28 12.17 -4.24 12.22
N ILE A 29 13.18 -4.88 11.62
CA ILE A 29 13.32 -5.01 10.18
C ILE A 29 13.64 -6.46 9.85
N ILE A 30 12.82 -7.08 9.02
CA ILE A 30 12.97 -8.48 8.61
C ILE A 30 13.10 -8.53 7.09
N GLY A 31 14.17 -9.13 6.58
CA GLY A 31 14.36 -9.41 5.16
C GLY A 31 14.42 -10.91 4.91
N ASN A 32 13.35 -11.50 4.37
CA ASN A 32 13.27 -12.93 4.07
C ASN A 32 13.47 -13.16 2.57
N SER A 33 14.57 -13.82 2.21
CA SER A 33 15.03 -14.11 0.84
C SER A 33 15.07 -15.60 0.52
N SER A 34 15.56 -16.42 1.45
CA SER A 34 15.97 -17.81 1.24
C SER A 34 14.87 -18.83 1.53
N TYR A 35 13.76 -18.77 0.79
CA TYR A 35 12.61 -19.67 0.99
C TYR A 35 12.91 -21.11 0.59
N GLU A 36 12.48 -22.06 1.40
CA GLU A 36 12.64 -23.50 1.13
C GLU A 36 11.74 -23.98 -0.01
N ASN A 37 10.52 -23.44 -0.06
CA ASN A 37 9.46 -23.94 -0.95
C ASN A 37 8.97 -22.90 -1.97
N PHE A 38 9.41 -21.64 -1.86
CA PHE A 38 9.06 -20.55 -2.78
C PHE A 38 10.29 -20.12 -3.61
N ALA A 39 10.06 -19.31 -4.64
CA ALA A 39 11.16 -18.70 -5.37
C ALA A 39 12.00 -17.80 -4.43
N THR A 40 13.32 -17.99 -4.45
CA THR A 40 14.27 -17.17 -3.70
C THR A 40 14.21 -15.72 -4.18
N LEU A 41 14.07 -14.79 -3.24
CA LEU A 41 14.06 -13.35 -3.52
C LEU A 41 15.48 -12.79 -3.38
N GLN A 42 15.93 -12.00 -4.35
CA GLN A 42 17.32 -11.50 -4.41
C GLN A 42 17.55 -10.20 -3.61
N ASN A 43 16.47 -9.46 -3.31
CA ASN A 43 16.50 -8.07 -2.87
C ASN A 43 16.20 -7.85 -1.37
N PRO A 44 15.42 -8.69 -0.65
CA PRO A 44 15.01 -8.39 0.72
C PRO A 44 16.13 -8.08 1.70
N ARG A 45 17.31 -8.67 1.52
CA ARG A 45 18.50 -8.30 2.30
C ARG A 45 18.92 -6.84 2.07
N ALA A 46 19.03 -6.42 0.81
CA ALA A 46 19.39 -5.04 0.45
C ALA A 46 18.32 -4.05 0.91
N ASP A 47 17.05 -4.44 0.84
CA ASP A 47 15.93 -3.63 1.32
C ASP A 47 16.00 -3.41 2.83
N ALA A 48 16.13 -4.50 3.59
CA ALA A 48 16.27 -4.45 5.04
C ALA A 48 17.48 -3.62 5.49
N GLU A 49 18.63 -3.76 4.81
CA GLU A 49 19.81 -2.94 5.08
C GLU A 49 19.58 -1.45 4.76
N GLY A 50 18.86 -1.14 3.67
CA GLY A 50 18.46 0.21 3.29
C GLY A 50 17.57 0.88 4.33
N TYR A 51 16.50 0.21 4.75
CA TYR A 51 15.64 0.67 5.83
C TYR A 51 16.39 0.82 7.16
N ALA A 52 17.25 -0.14 7.51
CA ALA A 52 18.02 -0.08 8.74
C ALA A 52 18.92 1.16 8.79
N LYS A 53 19.55 1.50 7.66
CA LYS A 53 20.35 2.72 7.55
C LYS A 53 19.49 3.98 7.70
N ALA A 54 18.34 4.04 7.04
CA ALA A 54 17.43 5.19 7.12
C ALA A 54 16.90 5.40 8.55
N PHE A 55 16.37 4.36 9.18
CA PHE A 55 15.83 4.45 10.55
C PHE A 55 16.90 4.77 11.60
N ARG A 56 18.13 4.22 11.48
CA ARG A 56 19.26 4.65 12.33
C ARG A 56 19.55 6.15 12.16
N GLY A 57 19.47 6.67 10.93
CA GLY A 57 19.60 8.11 10.66
C GLY A 57 18.48 8.97 11.27
N LEU A 58 17.32 8.38 11.56
CA LEU A 58 16.19 8.99 12.25
C LEU A 58 16.21 8.75 13.77
N ASN A 59 17.36 8.30 14.31
CA ASN A 59 17.61 7.99 15.72
C ASN A 59 16.77 6.82 16.27
N TYR A 60 16.43 5.85 15.43
CA TYR A 60 15.83 4.59 15.90
C TYR A 60 16.92 3.62 16.38
N ARG A 61 16.62 2.90 17.45
CA ARG A 61 17.30 1.64 17.80
C ARG A 61 16.74 0.53 16.91
N VAL A 62 17.58 -0.01 16.04
CA VAL A 62 17.15 -0.91 14.95
C VAL A 62 17.60 -2.35 15.19
N PHE A 63 16.64 -3.27 15.19
CA PHE A 63 16.81 -4.72 15.19
C PHE A 63 16.61 -5.24 13.76
N VAL A 64 17.61 -5.95 13.21
CA VAL A 64 17.57 -6.44 11.82
C VAL A 64 17.74 -7.95 11.82
N PHE A 65 16.83 -8.65 11.15
CA PHE A 65 16.81 -10.10 11.01
C PHE A 65 16.71 -10.50 9.53
N PHE A 66 17.20 -11.68 9.21
CA PHE A 66 17.15 -12.23 7.87
C PHE A 66 16.74 -13.70 7.90
N ASP A 67 16.00 -14.11 6.88
CA ASP A 67 15.65 -15.50 6.61
C ASP A 67 15.09 -16.25 7.82
N LEU A 68 14.08 -15.64 8.46
CA LEU A 68 13.43 -16.21 9.63
C LEU A 68 12.34 -17.22 9.23
N ASP A 69 12.37 -18.39 9.85
CA ASP A 69 11.27 -19.36 9.86
C ASP A 69 10.10 -18.87 10.73
N LEU A 70 8.98 -19.61 10.71
CA LEU A 70 7.77 -19.22 11.43
C LEU A 70 7.99 -19.02 12.93
N GLU A 71 8.73 -19.93 13.58
CA GLU A 71 8.99 -19.86 15.03
C GLU A 71 9.89 -18.66 15.36
N ALA A 72 10.95 -18.47 14.58
CA ALA A 72 11.90 -17.38 14.76
C ALA A 72 11.27 -16.01 14.47
N MET A 73 10.35 -15.90 13.49
CA MET A 73 9.59 -14.66 13.25
C MET A 73 8.72 -14.28 14.44
N TRP A 74 7.95 -15.22 15.00
CA TRP A 74 7.13 -14.95 16.19
C TRP A 74 8.00 -14.55 17.38
N LYS A 75 9.09 -15.28 17.62
CA LYS A 75 10.03 -14.97 18.67
C LYS A 75 10.63 -13.56 18.52
N ALA A 76 11.04 -13.18 17.31
CA ALA A 76 11.58 -11.85 17.05
C ALA A 76 10.56 -10.74 17.33
N PHE A 77 9.30 -10.92 16.93
CA PHE A 77 8.23 -9.96 17.25
C PHE A 77 7.87 -9.92 18.73
N ASP A 78 7.86 -11.06 19.43
CA ASP A 78 7.60 -11.11 20.87
C ASP A 78 8.70 -10.43 21.68
N GLU A 79 9.97 -10.71 21.36
CA GLU A 79 11.13 -10.07 21.98
C GLU A 79 11.12 -8.57 21.70
N PHE A 80 10.89 -8.16 20.45
CA PHE A 80 10.77 -6.75 20.10
C PHE A 80 9.61 -6.06 20.83
N ALA A 81 8.44 -6.69 20.89
CA ALA A 81 7.30 -6.14 21.61
C ALA A 81 7.58 -5.98 23.11
N SER A 82 8.41 -6.84 23.70
CA SER A 82 8.80 -6.75 25.11
C SER A 82 9.68 -5.53 25.44
N GLU A 83 10.38 -4.97 24.44
CA GLU A 83 11.20 -3.76 24.57
C GLU A 83 10.35 -2.49 24.58
N ILE A 84 9.16 -2.50 23.98
CA ILE A 84 8.31 -1.32 23.79
C ILE A 84 7.69 -0.89 25.12
N GLN A 85 7.90 0.38 25.46
CA GLN A 85 7.24 1.06 26.56
C GLN A 85 6.08 1.94 26.07
N PRO A 86 5.06 2.19 26.92
CA PRO A 86 3.98 3.09 26.55
C PRO A 86 4.49 4.49 26.17
N GLY A 87 4.07 4.99 25.02
CA GLY A 87 4.49 6.29 24.49
C GLY A 87 5.67 6.25 23.50
N ASP A 88 6.31 5.09 23.31
CA ASP A 88 7.36 4.89 22.32
C ASP A 88 6.86 5.05 20.89
N GLU A 89 7.80 5.23 19.97
CA GLU A 89 7.56 5.26 18.53
C GLU A 89 8.17 4.01 17.89
N VAL A 90 7.37 3.29 17.12
CA VAL A 90 7.69 1.96 16.63
C VAL A 90 7.66 1.93 15.11
N ALA A 91 8.68 1.34 14.50
CA ALA A 91 8.69 1.00 13.08
C ALA A 91 8.80 -0.52 12.89
N ILE A 92 8.00 -1.05 11.98
CA ILE A 92 8.02 -2.45 11.56
C ILE A 92 8.27 -2.45 10.06
N VAL A 93 9.29 -3.15 9.62
CA VAL A 93 9.59 -3.33 8.20
C VAL A 93 9.68 -4.81 7.90
N PHE A 94 8.94 -5.25 6.90
CA PHE A 94 9.08 -6.60 6.35
C PHE A 94 9.34 -6.49 4.85
N SER A 95 10.38 -7.15 4.35
CA SER A 95 10.61 -7.38 2.94
C SER A 95 10.67 -8.88 2.68
N GLY A 96 9.84 -9.38 1.77
CA GLY A 96 9.71 -10.81 1.50
C GLY A 96 8.42 -11.18 0.78
N HIS A 97 8.08 -12.48 0.78
CA HIS A 97 6.79 -12.95 0.28
C HIS A 97 5.66 -12.57 1.24
N GLY A 98 4.53 -12.22 0.66
CA GLY A 98 3.31 -11.85 1.36
C GLY A 98 2.11 -12.27 0.54
N TRP A 99 0.96 -12.32 1.20
CA TRP A 99 -0.31 -12.58 0.51
C TRP A 99 -1.49 -12.01 1.29
N SER A 100 -2.65 -11.91 0.64
CA SER A 100 -3.90 -11.51 1.29
C SER A 100 -5.05 -12.45 0.94
N ASN A 101 -5.90 -12.78 1.91
CA ASN A 101 -7.14 -13.53 1.70
C ASN A 101 -8.38 -12.64 1.46
N ASN A 102 -8.17 -11.37 1.09
CA ASN A 102 -9.20 -10.32 0.95
C ASN A 102 -9.77 -9.78 2.27
N VAL A 103 -9.31 -10.27 3.42
CA VAL A 103 -9.72 -9.80 4.75
C VAL A 103 -8.50 -9.43 5.61
N GLU A 104 -7.44 -10.22 5.51
CA GLU A 104 -6.21 -10.11 6.27
C GLU A 104 -5.02 -10.10 5.30
N ASN A 105 -3.94 -9.42 5.68
CA ASN A 105 -2.64 -9.50 5.02
C ASN A 105 -1.69 -10.36 5.85
N PHE A 106 -0.84 -11.15 5.18
CA PHE A 106 0.03 -12.13 5.82
C PHE A 106 1.48 -11.96 5.38
N LEU A 107 2.40 -12.10 6.33
CA LEU A 107 3.84 -12.20 6.08
C LEU A 107 4.24 -13.67 6.00
N VAL A 108 5.06 -14.04 5.01
CA VAL A 108 5.43 -15.43 4.74
C VAL A 108 6.84 -15.71 5.30
N PRO A 109 6.98 -16.65 6.24
CA PRO A 109 8.28 -17.17 6.69
C PRO A 109 9.01 -17.99 5.63
N VAL A 110 10.33 -18.17 5.78
CA VAL A 110 11.14 -18.92 4.79
C VAL A 110 10.80 -20.41 4.69
N ASP A 111 10.29 -21.01 5.76
CA ASP A 111 9.88 -22.42 5.84
C ASP A 111 8.41 -22.66 5.43
N ALA A 112 7.69 -21.61 5.02
CA ALA A 112 6.30 -21.74 4.63
C ALA A 112 6.16 -22.72 3.43
N PRO A 113 5.13 -23.58 3.42
CA PRO A 113 4.89 -24.50 2.31
C PRO A 113 4.28 -23.76 1.10
N SER A 114 4.74 -24.10 -0.11
CA SER A 114 4.16 -23.56 -1.36
C SER A 114 3.00 -24.41 -1.92
N ASP A 115 2.87 -25.65 -1.47
CA ASP A 115 1.84 -26.61 -1.87
C ASP A 115 0.72 -26.71 -0.80
N GLY A 116 0.03 -25.61 -0.56
CA GLY A 116 -0.98 -25.51 0.50
C GLY A 116 -2.41 -25.37 0.01
N THR A 117 -3.38 -25.68 0.85
CA THR A 117 -4.69 -25.02 0.80
C THR A 117 -4.58 -23.67 1.52
N GLU A 118 -5.50 -22.73 1.28
CA GLU A 118 -5.53 -21.45 2.00
C GLU A 118 -5.45 -21.62 3.53
N ASN A 119 -6.15 -22.62 4.07
CA ASN A 119 -6.10 -22.93 5.49
C ASN A 119 -4.71 -23.35 5.98
N ARG A 120 -3.92 -24.02 5.15
CA ARG A 120 -2.53 -24.40 5.49
C ARG A 120 -1.67 -23.15 5.49
N LEU A 121 -1.71 -22.36 4.41
CA LEU A 121 -0.90 -21.14 4.28
C LEU A 121 -1.23 -20.13 5.39
N ARG A 122 -2.51 -19.96 5.75
CA ARG A 122 -2.94 -19.12 6.88
C ARG A 122 -2.34 -19.55 8.22
N ARG A 123 -2.15 -20.86 8.45
CA ARG A 123 -1.55 -21.37 9.70
C ARG A 123 -0.02 -21.31 9.70
N THR A 124 0.58 -21.18 8.52
CA THR A 124 2.04 -21.14 8.32
C THR A 124 2.51 -19.76 7.85
N SER A 125 1.71 -18.72 8.11
CA SER A 125 2.04 -17.32 7.84
C SER A 125 1.61 -16.47 9.03
N LEU A 126 2.21 -15.29 9.18
CA LEU A 126 1.89 -14.39 10.28
C LEU A 126 0.85 -13.38 9.81
N PRO A 127 -0.35 -13.31 10.43
CA PRO A 127 -1.29 -12.25 10.11
C PRO A 127 -0.72 -10.91 10.56
N LEU A 128 -0.74 -9.92 9.67
CA LEU A 128 -0.37 -8.54 10.00
C LEU A 128 -1.31 -7.99 11.08
N ARG A 129 -2.62 -8.23 10.93
CA ARG A 129 -3.65 -7.93 11.93
C ARG A 129 -4.84 -8.87 11.77
N ASN A 130 -5.40 -9.34 12.88
CA ASN A 130 -6.66 -10.11 12.90
C ASN A 130 -7.55 -9.76 14.11
N GLY A 131 -7.20 -8.72 14.87
CA GLY A 131 -7.93 -8.24 16.05
C GLY A 131 -7.72 -9.09 17.30
N ARG A 132 -6.76 -10.02 17.28
CA ARG A 132 -6.50 -10.95 18.40
C ARG A 132 -5.02 -11.20 18.65
N SER A 133 -4.30 -11.55 17.60
CA SER A 133 -2.95 -12.10 17.68
C SER A 133 -2.08 -11.78 16.47
N GLY A 134 -2.49 -10.84 15.61
CA GLY A 134 -1.64 -10.36 14.54
C GLY A 134 -0.48 -9.50 15.07
N ILE A 135 0.49 -9.24 14.20
CA ILE A 135 1.68 -8.45 14.56
C ILE A 135 1.27 -7.07 15.10
N LEU A 136 0.37 -6.36 14.42
CA LEU A 136 -0.12 -5.07 14.88
C LEU A 136 -0.95 -5.17 16.17
N ASP A 137 -1.65 -6.29 16.40
CA ASP A 137 -2.39 -6.53 17.65
C ASP A 137 -1.43 -6.69 18.84
N LEU A 138 -0.29 -7.36 18.62
CA LEU A 138 0.76 -7.53 19.63
C LEU A 138 1.43 -6.20 19.98
N ILE A 139 1.73 -5.38 18.99
CA ILE A 139 2.37 -4.06 19.19
C ILE A 139 1.40 -3.08 19.86
N GLU A 140 0.12 -3.08 19.45
CA GLU A 140 -0.92 -2.21 20.04
C GLU A 140 -1.07 -2.42 21.56
N GLN A 141 -0.91 -3.66 22.05
CA GLN A 141 -0.98 -3.98 23.49
C GLN A 141 0.11 -3.29 24.32
N ARG A 142 1.21 -2.85 23.71
CA ARG A 142 2.29 -2.11 24.37
C ARG A 142 2.03 -0.61 24.45
N ALA A 143 0.95 -0.14 23.84
CA ALA A 143 0.53 1.26 23.79
C ALA A 143 1.63 2.23 23.29
N PRO A 144 2.30 1.94 22.16
CA PRO A 144 3.17 2.94 21.54
C PRO A 144 2.35 4.18 21.17
N ARG A 145 2.99 5.35 21.18
CA ARG A 145 2.35 6.59 20.70
C ARG A 145 2.12 6.54 19.19
N THR A 146 3.04 5.91 18.45
CA THR A 146 2.95 5.79 17.00
C THR A 146 3.55 4.48 16.52
N THR A 147 2.88 3.84 15.56
CA THR A 147 3.38 2.66 14.86
C THR A 147 3.44 2.93 13.36
N ILE A 148 4.59 2.72 12.73
CA ILE A 148 4.77 2.76 11.28
C ILE A 148 5.04 1.34 10.82
N ALA A 149 4.19 0.77 9.96
CA ALA A 149 4.43 -0.54 9.37
C ALA A 149 4.67 -0.40 7.86
N ILE A 150 5.79 -0.90 7.36
CA ILE A 150 6.17 -0.88 5.95
C ILE A 150 6.29 -2.33 5.49
N ILE A 151 5.36 -2.75 4.65
CA ILE A 151 5.23 -4.12 4.16
C ILE A 151 5.63 -4.12 2.68
N ASP A 152 6.89 -4.47 2.42
CA ASP A 152 7.42 -4.71 1.09
C ASP A 152 7.20 -6.16 0.67
N ALA A 153 5.97 -6.47 0.28
CA ALA A 153 5.56 -7.80 -0.11
C ALA A 153 4.39 -7.75 -1.10
N CYS A 154 4.22 -8.83 -1.86
CA CYS A 154 3.05 -9.01 -2.70
C CYS A 154 1.76 -9.03 -1.85
N ARG A 155 0.67 -8.58 -2.48
CA ARG A 155 -0.69 -8.61 -1.91
C ARG A 155 -1.67 -9.35 -2.81
N ASP A 156 -1.14 -10.19 -3.70
CA ASP A 156 -1.94 -11.10 -4.48
C ASP A 156 -2.39 -12.30 -3.64
N TYR A 157 -3.49 -12.91 -4.08
CA TYR A 157 -4.02 -14.12 -3.48
C TYR A 157 -3.42 -15.30 -4.25
N PRO A 158 -2.55 -16.11 -3.64
CA PRO A 158 -1.78 -17.15 -4.34
C PRO A 158 -2.65 -18.30 -4.85
N TYR A 159 -3.89 -18.41 -4.37
CA TYR A 159 -4.88 -19.34 -4.88
C TYR A 159 -5.72 -18.64 -5.94
N GLN A 160 -5.31 -18.72 -7.21
CA GLN A 160 -6.21 -18.34 -8.29
C GLN A 160 -7.50 -19.16 -8.14
N ILE A 161 -8.63 -18.51 -7.86
CA ILE A 161 -9.93 -19.17 -7.98
C ILE A 161 -10.20 -19.30 -9.49
N GLU A 162 -9.65 -20.34 -10.12
CA GLU A 162 -10.19 -20.88 -11.37
C GLU A 162 -11.56 -21.57 -11.14
N GLU A 163 -12.08 -21.55 -9.91
CA GLU A 163 -13.25 -22.32 -9.47
C GLU A 163 -14.51 -21.49 -9.17
N LEU A 164 -14.71 -20.33 -9.83
CA LEU A 164 -15.98 -19.58 -9.76
C LEU A 164 -16.78 -19.59 -11.06
N ALA A 165 -16.29 -20.29 -12.10
CA ALA A 165 -17.11 -20.63 -13.26
C ALA A 165 -18.10 -21.79 -12.98
N ARG A 166 -17.98 -22.48 -11.84
CA ARG A 166 -18.82 -23.64 -11.50
C ARG A 166 -19.02 -23.79 -10.00
N THR A 167 -19.92 -23.02 -9.38
CA THR A 167 -20.95 -23.59 -8.49
C THR A 167 -21.92 -22.51 -8.01
N ARG A 168 -23.16 -22.96 -7.88
CA ARG A 168 -24.37 -22.21 -7.55
C ARG A 168 -24.40 -21.78 -6.08
N SER A 169 -24.96 -20.59 -5.87
CA SER A 169 -25.87 -20.17 -4.78
C SER A 169 -25.80 -20.89 -3.42
N GLY A 170 -25.60 -20.10 -2.36
CA GLY A 170 -26.12 -20.42 -1.03
C GLY A 170 -25.13 -20.18 0.09
N GLY A 171 -25.13 -18.96 0.64
CA GLY A 171 -24.40 -18.65 1.86
C GLY A 171 -24.76 -17.25 2.34
N THR A 172 -25.49 -17.18 3.45
CA THR A 172 -25.99 -15.97 4.10
C THR A 172 -24.95 -14.86 4.11
N LEU A 173 -25.25 -13.79 3.37
CA LEU A 173 -24.54 -12.51 3.38
C LEU A 173 -24.46 -11.99 4.82
N THR A 174 -23.33 -12.23 5.49
CA THR A 174 -22.95 -11.42 6.65
C THR A 174 -22.74 -10.00 6.15
N ARG A 175 -23.75 -9.17 6.43
CA ARG A 175 -23.67 -7.71 6.43
C ARG A 175 -22.34 -7.27 7.06
N GLY A 176 -21.59 -6.46 6.33
CA GLY A 176 -20.43 -5.73 6.84
C GLY A 176 -19.26 -6.61 7.24
N LEU A 177 -18.48 -7.12 6.29
CA LEU A 177 -17.20 -7.74 6.60
C LEU A 177 -16.09 -6.69 6.49
N VAL A 178 -15.91 -6.03 7.65
CA VAL A 178 -14.68 -5.55 8.28
C VAL A 178 -13.70 -4.78 7.38
N ARG A 179 -13.79 -3.44 7.44
CA ARG A 179 -12.63 -2.55 7.28
C ARG A 179 -11.52 -3.12 8.15
N GLU A 180 -10.31 -3.35 7.64
CA GLU A 180 -9.15 -3.56 8.51
C GLU A 180 -9.07 -2.35 9.45
N THR A 181 -9.55 -2.48 10.69
CA THR A 181 -9.52 -1.39 11.67
C THR A 181 -8.10 -1.34 12.20
N ILE A 182 -7.25 -0.60 11.51
CA ILE A 182 -5.87 -0.33 11.90
C ILE A 182 -5.92 0.45 13.24
N PRO A 183 -5.02 0.17 14.21
CA PRO A 183 -5.03 0.89 15.50
C PRO A 183 -4.89 2.39 15.31
N SER A 184 -5.54 3.18 16.16
CA SER A 184 -5.28 4.63 16.23
C SER A 184 -3.79 4.90 16.48
N GLY A 185 -3.24 5.89 15.79
CA GLY A 185 -1.80 6.18 15.84
C GLY A 185 -0.94 5.23 15.01
N THR A 186 -1.53 4.42 14.12
CA THR A 186 -0.79 3.53 13.23
C THR A 186 -0.87 3.98 11.77
N PHE A 187 0.27 3.91 11.09
CA PHE A 187 0.43 4.18 9.66
C PHE A 187 0.97 2.92 8.99
N VAL A 188 0.20 2.31 8.09
CA VAL A 188 0.61 1.09 7.37
C VAL A 188 0.82 1.43 5.91
N ILE A 189 1.97 1.03 5.36
CA ILE A 189 2.39 1.23 3.98
C ILE A 189 2.64 -0.14 3.37
N PHE A 190 2.08 -0.36 2.19
CA PHE A 190 2.30 -1.54 1.37
C PHE A 190 3.02 -1.14 0.09
N SER A 191 4.04 -1.89 -0.30
CA SER A 191 4.80 -1.63 -1.53
C SER A 191 4.03 -1.89 -2.83
N ALA A 192 2.89 -2.56 -2.72
CA ALA A 192 1.97 -2.84 -3.82
C ALA A 192 0.53 -2.55 -3.40
N GLY A 193 -0.32 -2.32 -4.40
CA GLY A 193 -1.75 -2.19 -4.23
C GLY A 193 -2.38 -3.53 -3.92
N TYR A 194 -3.65 -3.52 -3.53
CA TYR A 194 -4.39 -4.76 -3.34
C TYR A 194 -4.41 -5.60 -4.63
N LYS A 195 -4.11 -6.90 -4.51
CA LYS A 195 -3.93 -7.85 -5.63
C LYS A 195 -2.79 -7.54 -6.60
N GLN A 196 -1.95 -6.56 -6.31
CA GLN A 196 -0.79 -6.25 -7.13
C GLN A 196 0.46 -6.97 -6.60
N LYS A 197 1.43 -7.13 -7.49
CA LYS A 197 2.75 -7.67 -7.17
C LYS A 197 3.69 -6.53 -6.79
N ALA A 198 4.53 -6.79 -5.80
CA ALA A 198 5.69 -5.95 -5.52
C ALA A 198 6.83 -6.43 -6.42
N LEU A 199 7.41 -5.54 -7.23
CA LEU A 199 8.52 -5.90 -8.11
C LEU A 199 9.85 -5.87 -7.34
N ASP A 200 10.56 -6.99 -7.39
CA ASP A 200 11.95 -7.08 -6.94
C ASP A 200 12.88 -6.19 -7.78
N GLY A 201 12.62 -6.08 -9.08
CA GLY A 201 13.44 -5.28 -9.98
C GLY A 201 12.80 -5.00 -11.33
N LEU A 202 13.47 -4.16 -12.10
CA LEU A 202 13.15 -3.80 -13.48
C LEU A 202 14.04 -4.61 -14.45
N PRO A 203 13.68 -4.71 -15.75
CA PRO A 203 14.34 -5.62 -16.69
C PRO A 203 15.83 -5.33 -16.90
N ASN A 204 16.27 -4.09 -16.64
CA ASN A 204 17.66 -3.67 -16.81
C ASN A 204 18.42 -3.58 -15.48
N ASP A 205 17.82 -4.01 -14.37
CA ASP A 205 18.48 -4.00 -13.08
C ASP A 205 19.54 -5.11 -12.99
N PRO A 206 20.62 -4.89 -12.24
CA PRO A 206 21.55 -5.96 -11.91
C PRO A 206 20.83 -7.07 -11.12
N PRO A 207 21.25 -8.33 -11.27
CA PRO A 207 20.54 -9.48 -10.71
C PRO A 207 20.58 -9.56 -9.18
N THR A 208 21.48 -8.84 -8.50
CA THR A 208 21.63 -8.87 -7.04
C THR A 208 22.11 -7.53 -6.49
N GLY A 209 21.80 -7.25 -5.23
CA GLY A 209 22.35 -6.12 -4.47
C GLY A 209 21.68 -4.77 -4.73
N MET A 210 20.62 -4.74 -5.53
CA MET A 210 19.75 -3.58 -5.68
C MET A 210 18.55 -3.70 -4.75
N MET A 211 18.05 -2.58 -4.24
CA MET A 211 16.77 -2.55 -3.51
C MET A 211 15.59 -2.81 -4.47
N SER A 212 14.46 -3.27 -3.95
CA SER A 212 13.21 -3.44 -4.70
C SER A 212 12.77 -2.13 -5.36
N VAL A 213 11.86 -2.20 -6.35
CA VAL A 213 11.41 -1.00 -7.08
C VAL A 213 10.76 0.02 -6.14
N PHE A 214 10.01 -0.46 -5.15
CA PHE A 214 9.42 0.40 -4.12
C PHE A 214 10.45 0.87 -3.09
N THR A 215 11.30 -0.02 -2.59
CA THR A 215 12.23 0.36 -1.53
C THR A 215 13.25 1.38 -2.00
N ARG A 216 13.74 1.27 -3.25
CA ARG A 216 14.68 2.25 -3.81
C ARG A 216 14.09 3.64 -4.00
N THR A 217 12.77 3.76 -4.19
CA THR A 217 12.08 5.05 -4.33
C THR A 217 11.66 5.61 -2.97
N PHE A 218 11.34 4.76 -2.00
CA PHE A 218 10.85 5.16 -0.68
C PHE A 218 11.96 5.49 0.33
N VAL A 219 12.98 4.62 0.46
CA VAL A 219 14.05 4.78 1.47
C VAL A 219 14.75 6.15 1.42
N PRO A 220 15.07 6.73 0.25
CA PRO A 220 15.67 8.07 0.19
C PRO A 220 14.81 9.19 0.79
N LYS A 221 13.49 8.98 0.90
CA LYS A 221 12.53 9.94 1.46
C LYS A 221 12.33 9.77 2.97
N LEU A 222 12.82 8.68 3.56
CA LEU A 222 12.85 8.47 5.02
C LEU A 222 13.97 9.28 5.68
N ARG A 223 13.79 10.60 5.76
CA ARG A 223 14.79 11.54 6.28
C ARG A 223 14.17 12.64 7.14
N GLU A 224 15.01 13.33 7.88
CA GLU A 224 14.59 14.45 8.75
C GLU A 224 13.86 15.55 7.96
N GLY A 225 12.82 16.13 8.57
CA GLY A 225 12.07 17.24 8.00
C GLY A 225 11.02 16.85 6.94
N VAL A 226 10.82 15.55 6.69
CA VAL A 226 9.83 15.03 5.75
C VAL A 226 8.62 14.47 6.51
N TYR A 227 7.43 14.82 6.02
CA TYR A 227 6.19 14.19 6.46
C TYR A 227 6.01 12.84 5.78
N LEU A 228 5.59 11.83 6.53
CA LEU A 228 5.45 10.46 6.02
C LEU A 228 4.41 10.38 4.89
N GLU A 229 3.34 11.16 4.97
CA GLU A 229 2.31 11.27 3.92
C GLU A 229 2.92 11.79 2.62
N ASP A 230 3.77 12.82 2.71
CA ASP A 230 4.41 13.40 1.52
C ASP A 230 5.41 12.38 0.93
N ALA A 231 6.16 11.68 1.79
CA ALA A 231 7.08 10.63 1.36
C ALA A 231 6.37 9.48 0.63
N ILE A 232 5.26 8.97 1.16
CA ILE A 232 4.53 7.88 0.51
C ILE A 232 3.81 8.34 -0.74
N ASN A 233 3.22 9.54 -0.76
CA ASN A 233 2.57 10.08 -1.94
C ASN A 233 3.58 10.18 -3.11
N GLU A 234 4.73 10.84 -2.93
CA GLU A 234 5.77 10.93 -3.97
C GLU A 234 6.28 9.54 -4.41
N THR A 235 6.30 8.57 -3.49
CA THR A 235 6.76 7.20 -3.77
C THR A 235 5.76 6.41 -4.60
N GLN A 236 4.45 6.58 -4.35
CA GLN A 236 3.41 5.97 -5.16
C GLN A 236 3.56 6.37 -6.63
N GLU A 237 3.77 7.67 -6.85
CA GLU A 237 3.99 8.26 -8.17
C GLU A 237 5.19 7.66 -8.89
N GLU A 238 6.35 7.68 -8.22
CA GLU A 238 7.61 7.23 -8.80
C GLU A 238 7.64 5.71 -9.05
N THR A 239 7.12 4.92 -8.10
CA THR A 239 7.07 3.45 -8.20
C THR A 239 6.15 3.01 -9.33
N ALA A 240 4.95 3.59 -9.41
CA ALA A 240 3.99 3.27 -10.47
C ALA A 240 4.57 3.63 -11.84
N TRP A 241 5.22 4.79 -11.97
CA TRP A 241 5.85 5.21 -13.22
C TRP A 241 6.98 4.26 -13.64
N LEU A 242 7.84 3.83 -12.71
CA LEU A 242 8.95 2.92 -12.99
C LEU A 242 8.45 1.54 -13.41
N ALA A 243 7.57 0.94 -12.61
CA ALA A 243 7.01 -0.39 -12.86
C ALA A 243 6.31 -0.47 -14.22
N LEU A 244 5.50 0.55 -14.53
CA LEU A 244 4.73 0.62 -15.76
C LEU A 244 5.63 0.84 -16.98
N ASN A 245 6.57 1.79 -16.93
CA ASN A 245 7.37 2.13 -18.11
C ASN A 245 8.46 1.10 -18.42
N ALA A 246 9.05 0.48 -17.40
CA ALA A 246 10.13 -0.46 -17.61
C ALA A 246 9.62 -1.89 -17.88
N SER A 247 8.49 -2.28 -17.29
CA SER A 247 8.04 -3.68 -17.30
C SER A 247 6.59 -3.87 -17.76
N GLY A 248 5.80 -2.79 -17.88
CA GLY A 248 4.35 -2.89 -18.10
C GLY A 248 3.57 -3.42 -16.89
N PHE A 249 4.20 -3.52 -15.72
CA PHE A 249 3.57 -4.00 -14.49
C PHE A 249 2.94 -2.85 -13.72
N LEU A 250 1.85 -3.16 -13.02
CA LEU A 250 1.22 -2.23 -12.10
C LEU A 250 1.65 -2.53 -10.69
N GLN A 251 2.33 -1.54 -10.13
CA GLN A 251 2.71 -1.50 -8.74
C GLN A 251 2.38 -0.09 -8.24
N HIS A 252 1.23 0.03 -7.61
CA HIS A 252 0.77 1.24 -6.95
C HIS A 252 0.83 0.99 -5.45
N PRO A 253 1.92 1.38 -4.76
CA PRO A 253 1.98 1.31 -3.31
C PRO A 253 0.70 1.87 -2.69
N SER A 254 0.29 1.37 -1.54
CA SER A 254 -0.93 1.83 -0.86
C SER A 254 -0.63 2.07 0.61
N TYR A 255 -1.43 2.90 1.27
CA TYR A 255 -1.28 3.12 2.70
C TYR A 255 -2.62 3.29 3.42
N SER A 256 -2.60 3.08 4.72
CA SER A 256 -3.69 3.37 5.65
C SER A 256 -3.13 4.18 6.80
N ASP A 257 -3.74 5.32 7.08
CA ASP A 257 -3.28 6.29 8.06
C ASP A 257 -4.37 6.54 9.11
N GLU A 258 -4.11 6.13 10.34
CA GLU A 258 -4.96 6.39 11.51
C GLU A 258 -4.22 7.29 12.53
N ILE A 259 -3.19 8.02 12.09
CA ILE A 259 -2.51 9.06 12.87
C ILE A 259 -3.34 10.36 12.85
N LEU A 260 -3.41 11.04 13.99
CA LEU A 260 -4.06 12.34 14.08
C LEU A 260 -3.13 13.45 13.55
N GLY A 261 -3.41 13.91 12.33
CA GLY A 261 -2.65 14.97 11.66
C GLY A 261 -1.40 14.44 10.94
N LYS A 262 -0.63 15.34 10.30
CA LYS A 262 0.56 14.93 9.54
C LYS A 262 1.67 14.39 10.44
N TYR A 263 2.26 13.27 10.05
CA TYR A 263 3.33 12.62 10.79
C TYR A 263 4.73 13.06 10.34
N CYS A 264 5.46 13.75 11.23
CA CYS A 264 6.85 14.14 10.98
C CYS A 264 7.82 13.01 11.36
N LEU A 265 8.58 12.49 10.38
CA LEU A 265 9.51 11.39 10.59
C LEU A 265 10.58 11.70 11.66
N SER A 266 11.16 12.89 11.62
CA SER A 266 12.09 13.43 12.62
C SER A 266 12.32 14.91 12.39
N GLY A 267 12.78 15.62 13.43
CA GLY A 267 13.21 17.02 13.34
C GLY A 267 12.05 18.02 13.22
N ASN A 268 12.34 19.17 12.60
CA ASN A 268 11.40 20.30 12.50
C ASN A 268 10.70 20.33 11.14
N CYS A 269 9.76 19.41 10.90
CA CYS A 269 8.91 19.52 9.71
C CYS A 269 8.17 20.87 9.69
N GLY A 270 8.06 21.51 8.52
CA GLY A 270 7.34 22.78 8.34
C GLY A 270 8.16 24.08 8.48
N LYS A 271 9.50 24.02 8.58
CA LYS A 271 10.36 25.21 8.36
C LYS A 271 10.87 25.24 6.91
N PRO A 272 10.95 26.41 6.24
CA PRO A 272 11.54 26.51 4.91
C PRO A 272 12.97 26.00 4.94
N VAL A 273 13.27 24.97 4.17
CA VAL A 273 14.62 24.42 4.04
C VAL A 273 15.47 25.45 3.30
N THR A 274 16.43 26.08 3.99
CA THR A 274 17.55 26.73 3.33
C THR A 274 18.42 25.63 2.74
N VAL A 275 18.31 25.42 1.42
CA VAL A 275 19.11 24.45 0.69
C VAL A 275 20.57 24.94 0.69
N SER A 276 21.39 24.46 1.64
CA SER A 276 22.84 24.47 1.49
C SER A 276 23.25 23.18 0.78
N GLY A 277 23.76 23.34 -0.44
CA GLY A 277 24.07 22.25 -1.35
C GLY A 277 25.08 21.27 -0.76
N SER A 278 24.71 19.98 -0.79
CA SER A 278 25.67 18.89 -0.96
C SER A 278 24.97 17.72 -1.66
N SER A 279 25.01 17.74 -3.00
CA SER A 279 24.71 16.57 -3.82
C SER A 279 25.89 15.61 -3.72
N GLY A 280 25.77 14.55 -2.91
CA GLY A 280 26.58 13.35 -3.10
C GLY A 280 26.25 12.69 -4.45
N PRO A 281 27.15 11.90 -5.05
CA PRO A 281 26.96 11.39 -6.39
C PRO A 281 25.83 10.36 -6.39
N ALA A 282 24.68 10.75 -6.93
CA ALA A 282 23.66 9.81 -7.35
C ALA A 282 24.24 8.94 -8.46
N SER A 283 24.23 7.62 -8.29
CA SER A 283 24.44 6.67 -9.38
C SER A 283 23.51 7.04 -10.53
N ALA A 284 24.07 7.22 -11.73
CA ALA A 284 23.32 7.68 -12.89
C ALA A 284 22.14 6.72 -13.15
N PRO A 285 20.90 7.24 -13.30
CA PRO A 285 19.76 6.40 -13.64
C PRO A 285 20.00 5.72 -15.01
N PRO A 286 19.41 4.53 -15.23
CA PRO A 286 19.55 3.81 -16.50
C PRO A 286 19.18 4.71 -17.69
N ALA A 287 19.80 4.45 -18.85
CA ALA A 287 19.64 5.25 -20.05
C ALA A 287 18.14 5.39 -20.40
N GLN A 288 17.62 6.61 -20.22
CA GLN A 288 16.23 6.90 -20.52
C GLN A 288 15.99 6.85 -22.04
N PRO A 289 14.77 6.50 -22.48
CA PRO A 289 14.42 6.54 -23.90
C PRO A 289 14.67 7.93 -24.51
N ASP A 290 14.89 7.97 -25.83
CA ASP A 290 15.08 9.22 -26.59
C ASP A 290 14.06 10.28 -26.13
N PRO A 291 14.51 11.50 -25.74
CA PRO A 291 13.62 12.60 -25.38
C PRO A 291 12.42 12.79 -26.34
N ARG A 292 12.61 12.54 -27.64
CA ARG A 292 11.53 12.63 -28.63
C ARG A 292 10.50 11.51 -28.47
N GLU A 293 10.97 10.30 -28.20
CA GLU A 293 10.10 9.15 -27.96
C GLU A 293 9.33 9.32 -26.64
N ARG A 294 9.98 9.82 -25.58
CA ARG A 294 9.33 10.16 -24.31
C ARG A 294 8.21 11.19 -24.49
N ALA A 295 8.49 12.26 -25.23
CA ALA A 295 7.48 13.28 -25.54
C ALA A 295 6.30 12.70 -26.33
N ARG A 296 6.55 11.83 -27.31
CA ARG A 296 5.50 11.17 -28.08
C ARG A 296 4.63 10.24 -27.22
N ARG A 297 5.26 9.42 -26.37
CA ARG A 297 4.55 8.52 -25.45
C ARG A 297 3.66 9.32 -24.48
N ALA A 298 4.21 10.37 -23.87
CA ALA A 298 3.46 11.25 -22.98
C ALA A 298 2.25 11.90 -23.67
N ALA A 299 2.42 12.37 -24.92
CA ALA A 299 1.35 12.99 -25.69
C ALA A 299 0.17 12.03 -25.97
N LEU A 300 0.44 10.74 -26.23
CA LEU A 300 -0.60 9.74 -26.47
C LEU A 300 -1.44 9.45 -25.22
N LEU A 301 -0.78 9.30 -24.07
CA LEU A 301 -1.47 9.12 -22.80
C LEU A 301 -2.35 10.33 -22.48
N LEU A 302 -1.78 11.53 -22.59
CA LEU A 302 -2.49 12.79 -22.32
C LEU A 302 -3.68 13.00 -23.26
N ALA A 303 -3.58 12.61 -24.53
CA ALA A 303 -4.67 12.72 -25.50
C ALA A 303 -5.87 11.85 -25.11
N CYS A 304 -5.66 10.58 -24.75
CA CYS A 304 -6.72 9.72 -24.24
C CYS A 304 -7.33 10.28 -22.95
N GLU A 305 -6.49 10.71 -22.00
CA GLU A 305 -6.98 11.21 -20.72
C GLU A 305 -7.84 12.47 -20.86
N ASN A 306 -7.40 13.42 -21.68
CA ASN A 306 -8.14 14.65 -21.95
C ASN A 306 -9.48 14.40 -22.63
N LEU A 307 -9.63 13.31 -23.38
CA LEU A 307 -10.86 13.01 -24.10
C LEU A 307 -11.79 12.06 -23.35
N ALA A 308 -11.28 11.25 -22.42
CA ALA A 308 -12.07 10.16 -21.87
C ALA A 308 -11.81 9.80 -20.40
N GLN A 309 -10.79 10.34 -19.72
CA GLN A 309 -10.53 9.96 -18.32
C GLN A 309 -11.46 10.67 -17.35
N HIS A 310 -11.80 10.02 -16.23
CA HIS A 310 -12.66 10.65 -15.23
C HIS A 310 -11.94 11.82 -14.53
N PRO A 311 -12.55 13.02 -14.40
CA PRO A 311 -11.90 14.20 -13.81
C PRO A 311 -11.47 14.05 -12.35
N ARG A 312 -12.03 13.06 -11.64
CA ARG A 312 -11.70 12.76 -10.24
C ARG A 312 -10.83 11.52 -10.07
N HIS A 313 -10.28 10.98 -11.15
CA HIS A 313 -9.31 9.89 -11.02
C HIS A 313 -8.16 10.33 -10.11
N PRO A 314 -7.72 9.52 -9.12
CA PRO A 314 -6.71 9.93 -8.13
C PRO A 314 -5.46 10.56 -8.77
N ASP A 315 -4.92 9.91 -9.80
CA ASP A 315 -3.71 10.40 -10.49
C ASP A 315 -3.91 11.76 -11.21
N LEU A 316 -5.12 12.11 -11.62
CA LEU A 316 -5.36 13.44 -12.20
C LEU A 316 -5.46 14.49 -11.09
N VAL A 317 -6.03 14.12 -9.95
CA VAL A 317 -6.22 15.02 -8.80
C VAL A 317 -4.91 15.25 -8.05
N SER A 318 -4.01 14.26 -8.00
CA SER A 318 -2.69 14.39 -7.38
C SER A 318 -1.69 15.17 -8.23
N GLY A 319 -1.99 15.40 -9.52
CA GLY A 319 -1.10 16.10 -10.45
C GLY A 319 -0.11 15.17 -11.17
N LEU A 320 -0.29 13.85 -11.08
CA LEU A 320 0.47 12.83 -11.84
C LEU A 320 0.23 12.90 -13.35
N SER A 321 -0.82 13.59 -13.78
CA SER A 321 -1.10 13.89 -15.18
C SER A 321 -1.39 15.37 -15.35
N GLU A 322 -0.97 15.92 -16.48
CA GLU A 322 -1.38 17.26 -16.93
C GLU A 322 -2.86 17.31 -17.35
N SER A 323 -3.51 16.14 -17.48
CA SER A 323 -4.91 16.05 -17.85
C SER A 323 -5.84 16.51 -16.73
N LYS A 324 -6.91 17.22 -17.11
CA LYS A 324 -8.02 17.55 -16.21
C LYS A 324 -9.16 16.51 -16.30
N GLY A 325 -9.01 15.51 -17.16
CA GLY A 325 -10.05 14.55 -17.50
C GLY A 325 -11.22 15.17 -18.28
N MET A 326 -12.20 14.34 -18.58
CA MET A 326 -13.39 14.65 -19.35
C MET A 326 -14.67 14.31 -18.56
N PRO A 327 -15.46 15.33 -18.14
CA PRO A 327 -16.77 15.13 -17.52
C PRO A 327 -17.69 14.25 -18.37
N TRP A 328 -18.59 13.50 -17.73
CA TRP A 328 -19.44 12.53 -18.43
C TRP A 328 -20.40 13.20 -19.41
N GLU A 329 -20.90 14.38 -19.06
CA GLU A 329 -21.89 15.14 -19.81
C GLU A 329 -21.33 15.58 -21.17
N THR A 330 -20.05 15.98 -21.20
CA THR A 330 -19.36 16.50 -22.39
C THR A 330 -18.51 15.45 -23.10
N LEU A 331 -18.37 14.24 -22.53
CA LEU A 331 -17.63 13.14 -23.13
C LEU A 331 -18.21 12.77 -24.51
N ASP A 332 -17.40 12.93 -25.55
CA ASP A 332 -17.67 12.34 -26.86
C ASP A 332 -17.07 10.92 -26.90
N GLY A 333 -17.94 9.91 -26.91
CA GLY A 333 -17.53 8.51 -26.82
C GLY A 333 -16.62 8.06 -27.97
N VAL A 334 -16.90 8.52 -29.20
CA VAL A 334 -16.15 8.11 -30.41
C VAL A 334 -14.73 8.69 -30.41
N SER A 335 -14.58 9.97 -30.10
CA SER A 335 -13.28 10.64 -30.02
C SER A 335 -12.43 10.05 -28.89
N GLY A 336 -13.05 9.81 -27.74
CA GLY A 336 -12.37 9.18 -26.60
C GLY A 336 -11.91 7.74 -26.90
N GLU A 337 -12.77 6.92 -27.52
CA GLU A 337 -12.41 5.56 -27.93
C GLU A 337 -11.23 5.57 -28.90
N THR A 338 -11.28 6.44 -29.92
CA THR A 338 -10.23 6.54 -30.94
C THR A 338 -8.88 6.87 -30.31
N ALA A 339 -8.83 7.88 -29.44
CA ALA A 339 -7.61 8.31 -28.78
C ALA A 339 -7.06 7.24 -27.83
N CYS A 340 -7.93 6.59 -27.06
CA CYS A 340 -7.51 5.56 -26.10
C CYS A 340 -7.04 4.27 -26.80
N LEU A 341 -7.67 3.86 -27.90
CA LEU A 341 -7.18 2.75 -28.72
C LEU A 341 -5.82 3.04 -29.34
N GLU A 342 -5.56 4.30 -29.75
CA GLU A 342 -4.23 4.70 -30.22
C GLU A 342 -3.18 4.61 -29.11
N ALA A 343 -3.51 5.09 -27.91
CA ALA A 343 -2.63 5.00 -26.76
C ALA A 343 -2.34 3.54 -26.34
N LEU A 344 -3.33 2.64 -26.38
CA LEU A 344 -3.15 1.22 -26.04
C LEU A 344 -2.19 0.46 -26.96
N ARG A 345 -1.94 0.95 -28.19
CA ARG A 345 -0.91 0.36 -29.07
C ARG A 345 0.50 0.54 -28.52
N VAL A 346 0.70 1.57 -27.70
CA VAL A 346 1.98 1.94 -27.11
C VAL A 346 2.06 1.53 -25.63
N PHE A 347 0.91 1.52 -24.96
CA PHE A 347 0.76 1.14 -23.56
C PHE A 347 -0.25 0.00 -23.44
N PRO A 348 0.12 -1.24 -23.84
CA PRO A 348 -0.76 -2.38 -23.67
C PRO A 348 -1.10 -2.51 -22.18
N ASP A 349 -2.37 -2.78 -21.90
CA ASP A 349 -2.87 -3.04 -20.55
C ASP A 349 -2.71 -1.89 -19.54
N HIS A 350 -2.53 -0.66 -20.01
CA HIS A 350 -2.48 0.49 -19.11
C HIS A 350 -3.86 0.74 -18.45
N PRO A 351 -3.96 0.73 -17.12
CA PRO A 351 -5.23 0.73 -16.37
C PRO A 351 -6.06 1.97 -16.65
N ARG A 352 -5.45 3.16 -16.57
CA ARG A 352 -6.15 4.43 -16.86
C ARG A 352 -6.65 4.53 -18.29
N ILE A 353 -5.84 4.13 -19.28
CA ILE A 353 -6.26 4.15 -20.69
C ILE A 353 -7.40 3.16 -20.91
N LEU A 354 -7.31 1.96 -20.31
CA LEU A 354 -8.41 1.00 -20.35
C LEU A 354 -9.67 1.54 -19.66
N ALA A 355 -9.56 2.19 -18.50
CA ALA A 355 -10.69 2.80 -17.81
C ALA A 355 -11.33 3.93 -18.62
N ALA A 356 -10.52 4.80 -19.23
CA ALA A 356 -10.97 5.84 -20.16
C ALA A 356 -11.67 5.24 -21.39
N LEU A 357 -11.10 4.19 -22.00
CA LEU A 357 -11.73 3.45 -23.09
C LEU A 357 -13.08 2.84 -22.64
N GLY A 358 -13.14 2.25 -21.45
CA GLY A 358 -14.36 1.75 -20.86
C GLY A 358 -15.43 2.84 -20.74
N ARG A 359 -15.07 4.05 -20.28
CA ARG A 359 -15.98 5.21 -20.23
C ARG A 359 -16.49 5.61 -21.60
N SER A 360 -15.63 5.62 -22.61
CA SER A 360 -16.01 5.93 -23.98
C SER A 360 -16.97 4.91 -24.59
N LEU A 361 -16.78 3.62 -24.30
CA LEU A 361 -17.67 2.55 -24.76
C LEU A 361 -19.02 2.58 -24.04
N ASP A 362 -19.00 2.82 -22.73
CA ASP A 362 -20.18 2.98 -21.88
C ASP A 362 -21.04 4.16 -22.34
N LYS A 363 -20.41 5.29 -22.65
CA LYS A 363 -21.08 6.48 -23.22
C LYS A 363 -21.81 6.19 -24.52
N GLN A 364 -21.29 5.24 -25.31
CA GLN A 364 -21.89 4.76 -26.56
C GLN A 364 -22.93 3.64 -26.34
N SER A 365 -23.29 3.34 -25.09
CA SER A 365 -24.18 2.23 -24.72
C SER A 365 -23.68 0.84 -25.12
N ARG A 366 -22.37 0.69 -25.37
CA ARG A 366 -21.71 -0.59 -25.68
C ARG A 366 -21.34 -1.32 -24.39
N TYR A 367 -22.34 -1.58 -23.55
CA TYR A 367 -22.15 -1.99 -22.16
C TYR A 367 -21.40 -3.32 -22.00
N ALA A 368 -21.61 -4.31 -22.87
CA ALA A 368 -20.92 -5.59 -22.78
C ALA A 368 -19.40 -5.46 -23.05
N GLU A 369 -19.03 -4.59 -23.98
CA GLU A 369 -17.63 -4.28 -24.28
C GLU A 369 -17.01 -3.43 -23.16
N ALA A 370 -17.73 -2.39 -22.71
CA ALA A 370 -17.32 -1.57 -21.57
C ALA A 370 -17.09 -2.43 -20.32
N LEU A 371 -17.99 -3.38 -20.03
CA LEU A 371 -17.85 -4.30 -18.90
C LEU A 371 -16.58 -5.14 -18.99
N THR A 372 -16.25 -5.63 -20.18
CA THR A 372 -15.02 -6.42 -20.41
C THR A 372 -13.77 -5.55 -20.18
N ILE A 373 -13.78 -4.33 -20.70
CA ILE A 373 -12.67 -3.39 -20.57
C ILE A 373 -12.51 -2.89 -19.12
N TYR A 374 -13.62 -2.53 -18.46
CA TYR A 374 -13.62 -2.14 -17.06
C TYR A 374 -13.18 -3.27 -16.15
N ARG A 375 -13.54 -4.52 -16.44
CA ARG A 375 -13.00 -5.68 -15.70
C ARG A 375 -11.50 -5.74 -15.82
N LYS A 376 -10.97 -5.65 -17.03
CA LYS A 376 -9.53 -5.65 -17.25
C LYS A 376 -8.83 -4.52 -16.51
N ALA A 377 -9.33 -3.29 -16.60
CA ALA A 377 -8.78 -2.14 -15.87
C ALA A 377 -8.94 -2.26 -14.35
N GLY A 378 -10.06 -2.80 -13.88
CA GLY A 378 -10.38 -2.94 -12.46
C GLY A 378 -9.60 -4.06 -11.78
N ASP A 379 -9.37 -5.18 -12.47
CA ASP A 379 -8.45 -6.25 -12.05
C ASP A 379 -7.01 -5.73 -11.91
N LEU A 380 -6.67 -4.75 -12.75
CA LEU A 380 -5.41 -4.01 -12.71
C LEU A 380 -5.37 -2.91 -11.62
N GLY A 381 -6.46 -2.70 -10.89
CA GLY A 381 -6.52 -1.78 -9.76
C GLY A 381 -7.04 -0.38 -10.07
N ASP A 382 -7.51 -0.10 -11.29
CA ASP A 382 -8.06 1.23 -11.62
C ASP A 382 -9.36 1.50 -10.85
N VAL A 383 -9.34 2.50 -9.96
CA VAL A 383 -10.48 2.81 -9.08
C VAL A 383 -11.72 3.29 -9.84
N VAL A 384 -11.54 3.95 -10.98
CA VAL A 384 -12.66 4.44 -11.81
C VAL A 384 -13.31 3.25 -12.50
N ALA A 385 -12.52 2.34 -13.05
CA ALA A 385 -13.02 1.13 -13.68
C ALA A 385 -13.71 0.21 -12.67
N GLN A 386 -13.14 0.00 -11.48
CA GLN A 386 -13.77 -0.76 -10.41
C GLN A 386 -15.14 -0.16 -10.04
N THR A 387 -15.21 1.17 -9.89
CA THR A 387 -16.48 1.84 -9.58
C THR A 387 -17.50 1.68 -10.71
N ASN A 388 -17.11 1.94 -11.96
CA ASN A 388 -18.03 1.82 -13.10
C ASN A 388 -18.47 0.38 -13.36
N LEU A 389 -17.58 -0.59 -13.12
CA LEU A 389 -17.92 -2.01 -13.18
C LEU A 389 -18.96 -2.38 -12.12
N GLY A 390 -18.81 -1.87 -10.89
CA GLY A 390 -19.80 -2.00 -9.84
C GLY A 390 -21.16 -1.44 -10.28
N GLN A 391 -21.16 -0.29 -10.95
CA GLN A 391 -22.36 0.34 -11.49
C GLN A 391 -23.04 -0.49 -12.58
N LEU A 392 -22.28 -1.02 -13.54
CA LEU A 392 -22.85 -1.88 -14.60
C LEU A 392 -23.53 -3.13 -14.01
N TYR A 393 -22.93 -3.72 -12.97
CA TYR A 393 -23.55 -4.84 -12.24
C TYR A 393 -24.79 -4.44 -11.44
N ALA A 394 -24.77 -3.27 -10.79
CA ALA A 394 -25.92 -2.76 -10.05
C ALA A 394 -27.11 -2.46 -10.97
N LEU A 395 -26.85 -2.02 -12.19
CA LEU A 395 -27.87 -1.69 -13.18
C LEU A 395 -28.25 -2.85 -14.10
N GLY A 396 -27.46 -3.93 -14.14
CA GLY A 396 -27.65 -5.02 -15.11
C GLY A 396 -27.40 -4.57 -16.55
N GLN A 397 -26.42 -3.69 -16.77
CA GLN A 397 -26.04 -3.20 -18.08
C GLN A 397 -24.88 -4.02 -18.64
N GLY A 398 -25.08 -4.64 -19.81
CA GLY A 398 -24.07 -5.52 -20.42
C GLY A 398 -23.90 -6.87 -19.72
N THR A 399 -24.62 -7.11 -18.62
CA THR A 399 -24.65 -8.36 -17.84
C THR A 399 -25.95 -8.47 -17.03
N ALA A 400 -26.21 -9.61 -16.40
CA ALA A 400 -27.29 -9.73 -15.44
C ALA A 400 -27.03 -8.87 -14.20
N LYS A 401 -28.09 -8.23 -13.66
CA LYS A 401 -28.00 -7.46 -12.42
C LYS A 401 -27.48 -8.35 -11.29
N SER A 402 -26.46 -7.88 -10.57
CA SER A 402 -25.88 -8.56 -9.41
C SER A 402 -25.44 -7.54 -8.37
N GLU A 403 -26.18 -7.45 -7.27
CA GLU A 403 -25.85 -6.54 -6.17
C GLU A 403 -24.58 -6.99 -5.44
N ASP A 404 -24.34 -8.29 -5.34
CA ASP A 404 -23.15 -8.85 -4.71
C ASP A 404 -21.86 -8.47 -5.47
N GLU A 405 -21.89 -8.57 -6.81
CA GLU A 405 -20.76 -8.12 -7.63
C GLU A 405 -20.58 -6.60 -7.54
N ALA A 406 -21.68 -5.84 -7.58
CA ALA A 406 -21.61 -4.39 -7.45
C ALA A 406 -20.90 -3.97 -6.15
N ILE A 407 -21.32 -4.54 -5.01
CA ILE A 407 -20.73 -4.26 -3.70
C ILE A 407 -19.26 -4.67 -3.66
N ARG A 408 -18.90 -5.84 -4.23
CA ARG A 408 -17.50 -6.26 -4.31
C ARG A 408 -16.64 -5.22 -5.00
N TRP A 409 -17.03 -4.80 -6.21
CA TRP A 409 -16.26 -3.86 -7.01
C TRP A 409 -16.20 -2.46 -6.39
N TYR A 410 -17.30 -1.97 -5.82
CA TYR A 410 -17.28 -0.71 -5.07
C TYR A 410 -16.35 -0.79 -3.85
N ARG A 411 -16.30 -1.91 -3.14
CA ARG A 411 -15.46 -2.04 -1.95
C ARG A 411 -13.99 -1.90 -2.32
N LEU A 412 -13.55 -2.55 -3.41
CA LEU A 412 -12.18 -2.45 -3.90
C LEU A 412 -11.76 -1.00 -4.19
N ALA A 413 -12.64 -0.20 -4.79
CA ALA A 413 -12.36 1.20 -5.05
C ALA A 413 -12.44 2.06 -3.78
N ALA A 414 -13.36 1.76 -2.86
CA ALA A 414 -13.56 2.50 -1.61
C ALA A 414 -12.39 2.33 -0.63
N GLU A 415 -11.81 1.13 -0.55
CA GLU A 415 -10.61 0.82 0.23
C GLU A 415 -9.37 1.57 -0.27
N GLN A 416 -9.35 1.94 -1.55
CA GLN A 416 -8.33 2.81 -2.15
C GLN A 416 -8.63 4.30 -1.97
N GLY A 417 -9.63 4.65 -1.15
CA GLY A 417 -10.00 6.03 -0.86
C GLY A 417 -10.86 6.72 -1.92
N TYR A 418 -11.42 5.98 -2.90
CA TYR A 418 -12.19 6.60 -3.97
C TYR A 418 -13.60 6.99 -3.52
N VAL A 419 -13.83 8.30 -3.37
CA VAL A 419 -15.03 8.90 -2.75
C VAL A 419 -16.34 8.48 -3.42
N PHE A 420 -16.35 8.27 -4.74
CA PHE A 420 -17.58 7.84 -5.42
C PHE A 420 -18.00 6.44 -4.99
N ALA A 421 -17.05 5.51 -4.88
CA ALA A 421 -17.33 4.16 -4.43
C ALA A 421 -17.73 4.11 -2.95
N GLN A 422 -17.09 4.93 -2.11
CA GLN A 422 -17.47 5.11 -0.70
C GLN A 422 -18.93 5.57 -0.58
N ARG A 423 -19.36 6.53 -1.41
CA ARG A 423 -20.74 7.01 -1.43
C ARG A 423 -21.73 5.92 -1.83
N GLU A 424 -21.43 5.11 -2.85
CA GLU A 424 -22.31 4.02 -3.28
C GLU A 424 -22.48 2.94 -2.20
N LEU A 425 -21.54 2.82 -1.27
CA LEU A 425 -21.60 1.90 -0.13
C LEU A 425 -22.10 2.52 1.18
N GLY A 426 -22.32 3.84 1.23
CA GLY A 426 -22.71 4.56 2.44
C GLY A 426 -21.65 4.54 3.55
N TRP A 427 -20.37 4.63 3.17
CA TRP A 427 -19.21 4.61 4.07
C TRP A 427 -19.15 5.80 5.04
#